data_AF-A0A077JBY4-F1
#
_entry.id   AF-A0A077JBY4-F1
#
_cell.length_a   1.000
_cell.length_b   1.000
_cell.length_c   1.000
_cell.angle_alpha   90.00
_cell.angle_beta   90.00
_cell.angle_gamma   90.00
#
_symmetry.space_group_name_H-M   'P 1'
#
loop_
_entity.id
_entity.type
_entity.pdbx_description
1 polymer ?
#
loop_
_entity_poly.entity_id
_entity_poly.type
_entity_poly.pdbx_seq_one_letter_code
_entity_poly.pdbx_strand_id
1 'polypeptide(L)'
;MLDYTVIRTTVKLDESWLIRYPAYIFMQKRLAFDSSEVIYHAQKLLDAATNRYRITVQVANRAKRRRYEDFDSIEDPLMKPAIRAIIEMSDELTQPEIISDN
;
A
#
# COMPACT_ATOMS: atom_id res chain seq x y z
N MET A 1 3.59 -26.20 18.85
CA MET A 1 3.55 -25.00 18.00
C MET A 1 4.90 -24.90 17.31
N LEU A 2 5.03 -25.48 16.12
CA LEU A 2 6.31 -25.46 15.39
C LEU A 2 6.33 -24.24 14.47
N ASP A 3 7.44 -23.50 14.55
CA ASP A 3 7.67 -22.20 13.94
C ASP A 3 7.71 -22.27 12.39
N TYR A 4 6.99 -21.37 11.71
CA TYR A 4 6.87 -21.32 10.24
C TYR A 4 8.20 -21.11 9.51
N THR A 5 9.24 -20.70 10.22
CA THR A 5 10.58 -20.42 9.68
C THR A 5 11.32 -21.70 9.27
N VAL A 6 11.04 -22.84 9.90
CA VAL A 6 11.80 -24.09 9.68
C VAL A 6 11.46 -24.79 8.35
N ILE A 7 10.32 -24.46 7.74
CA ILE A 7 9.82 -25.20 6.55
C ILE A 7 10.53 -24.75 5.25
N ARG A 8 11.25 -23.62 5.24
CA ARG A 8 11.82 -23.07 4.00
C ARG A 8 13.19 -23.59 3.57
N THR A 9 13.94 -24.33 4.39
CA THR A 9 15.37 -24.58 4.09
C THR A 9 15.73 -25.98 3.61
N THR A 10 14.82 -26.96 3.55
CA THR A 10 15.23 -28.33 3.17
C THR A 10 14.19 -29.11 2.37
N VAL A 11 13.51 -28.55 1.37
CA VAL A 11 12.91 -29.38 0.31
C VAL A 11 12.86 -28.56 -0.99
N LYS A 12 13.47 -29.07 -2.06
CA LYS A 12 13.28 -28.55 -3.42
C LYS A 12 11.78 -28.52 -3.71
N LEU A 13 11.30 -27.35 -4.12
CA LEU A 13 9.90 -26.97 -4.29
C LEU A 13 9.21 -27.88 -5.32
N ASP A 14 8.40 -28.81 -4.85
CA ASP A 14 7.31 -29.39 -5.63
C ASP A 14 6.13 -28.39 -5.61
N GLU A 15 5.83 -27.83 -6.79
CA GLU A 15 4.75 -26.85 -7.01
C GLU A 15 3.33 -27.44 -6.87
N SER A 16 3.18 -28.73 -6.53
CA SER A 16 1.89 -29.39 -6.30
C SER A 16 1.00 -28.69 -5.25
N TRP A 17 1.60 -27.93 -4.32
CA TRP A 17 0.86 -27.12 -3.36
C TRP A 17 0.05 -25.97 -4.01
N LEU A 18 0.43 -25.51 -5.20
CA LEU A 18 -0.27 -24.43 -5.91
C LEU A 18 -1.67 -24.84 -6.39
N ILE A 19 -1.89 -26.14 -6.58
CA ILE A 19 -3.19 -26.70 -7.03
C ILE A 19 -4.11 -26.97 -5.83
N ARG A 20 -3.53 -27.29 -4.66
CA ARG A 20 -4.27 -27.75 -3.47
C ARG A 20 -4.93 -26.61 -2.67
N TYR A 21 -4.37 -25.40 -2.70
CA TYR A 21 -4.90 -24.24 -1.98
C TYR A 21 -5.02 -23.00 -2.87
N PRO A 22 -5.95 -22.98 -3.84
CA PRO A 22 -6.14 -21.82 -4.73
C PRO A 22 -6.50 -20.55 -3.95
N ALA A 23 -7.20 -20.69 -2.81
CA ALA A 23 -7.53 -19.60 -1.91
C ALA A 23 -6.28 -18.88 -1.36
N TYR A 24 -5.17 -19.59 -1.13
CA TYR A 24 -3.93 -18.98 -0.66
C TYR A 24 -3.29 -18.09 -1.72
N ILE A 25 -3.26 -18.53 -2.99
CA ILE A 25 -2.83 -17.69 -4.12
C ILE A 25 -3.79 -16.51 -4.30
N PHE A 26 -5.09 -16.74 -4.19
CA PHE A 26 -6.10 -15.68 -4.34
C PHE A 26 -6.01 -14.63 -3.22
N MET A 27 -5.70 -15.06 -2.00
CA MET A 27 -5.50 -14.20 -0.82
C MET A 27 -4.17 -13.44 -0.90
N GLN A 28 -3.14 -14.03 -1.52
CA GLN A 28 -1.85 -13.38 -1.78
C GLN A 28 -1.91 -12.38 -2.96
N LYS A 29 -2.78 -12.62 -3.95
CA LYS A 29 -3.02 -11.72 -5.10
C LYS A 29 -3.96 -10.55 -4.81
N ARG A 30 -4.75 -10.59 -3.74
CA ARG A 30 -5.74 -9.54 -3.42
C ARG A 30 -5.16 -8.32 -2.67
N LEU A 31 -3.87 -8.31 -2.33
CA LEU A 31 -3.29 -7.37 -1.35
C LEU A 31 -1.99 -6.67 -1.78
N ALA A 32 -1.48 -6.94 -2.99
CA ALA A 32 -0.23 -6.34 -3.45
C ALA A 32 -0.51 -5.30 -4.52
N PHE A 33 -0.56 -4.02 -4.13
CA PHE A 33 -0.44 -2.93 -5.08
C PHE A 33 0.82 -3.12 -5.91
N ASP A 34 0.73 -2.85 -7.22
CA ASP A 34 1.89 -2.94 -8.07
C ASP A 34 2.89 -1.86 -7.63
N SER A 35 4.12 -2.28 -7.34
CA SER A 35 5.23 -1.39 -7.03
C SER A 35 5.41 -0.28 -8.08
N SER A 36 5.10 -0.57 -9.35
CA SER A 36 5.20 0.41 -10.44
C SER A 36 4.21 1.57 -10.26
N GLU A 37 2.99 1.27 -9.84
CA GLU A 37 1.93 2.24 -9.58
C GLU A 37 2.31 3.14 -8.40
N VAL A 38 2.80 2.56 -7.30
CA VAL A 38 3.25 3.34 -6.13
C VAL A 38 4.37 4.30 -6.50
N ILE A 39 5.33 3.86 -7.32
CA ILE A 39 6.42 4.72 -7.79
C ILE A 39 5.87 5.85 -8.66
N TYR A 40 4.94 5.56 -9.56
CA TYR A 40 4.31 6.58 -10.40
C TYR A 40 3.61 7.67 -9.58
N HIS A 41 2.80 7.29 -8.58
CA HIS A 41 2.14 8.25 -7.70
C HIS A 41 3.12 9.06 -6.84
N ALA A 42 4.16 8.40 -6.32
CA ALA A 42 5.23 9.08 -5.57
C ALA A 42 5.95 10.12 -6.44
N GLN A 43 6.23 9.79 -7.71
CA GLN A 43 6.87 10.70 -8.65
C GLN A 43 5.99 11.93 -8.92
N LYS A 44 4.68 11.76 -9.15
CA LYS A 44 3.74 12.89 -9.31
C LYS A 44 3.76 13.84 -8.11
N LEU A 45 3.79 13.32 -6.89
CA LEU A 45 3.90 14.13 -5.67
C LEU A 45 5.22 14.91 -5.62
N LEU A 46 6.33 14.28 -6.00
CA LEU A 46 7.65 14.91 -6.01
C LEU A 46 7.78 15.98 -7.08
N ASP A 47 7.14 15.79 -8.23
CA ASP A 47 7.16 16.73 -9.36
C ASP A 47 6.25 17.94 -9.12
N ALA A 48 5.10 17.75 -8.49
CA ALA A 48 4.20 18.84 -8.10
C ALA A 48 4.74 19.66 -6.92
N ALA A 49 5.63 19.08 -6.10
CA ALA A 49 6.14 19.73 -4.91
C ALA A 49 7.32 20.68 -5.20
N THR A 50 7.15 21.95 -4.85
CA THR A 50 8.25 22.93 -4.82
C THR A 50 9.31 22.59 -3.76
N ASN A 51 8.98 21.77 -2.76
CA ASN A 51 9.88 21.30 -1.73
C ASN A 51 9.64 19.82 -1.40
N ARG A 52 10.60 18.97 -1.77
CA ARG A 52 10.55 17.51 -1.59
C ARG A 52 10.48 17.08 -0.13
N TYR A 53 11.11 17.82 0.78
CA TYR A 53 11.04 17.52 2.21
C TYR A 53 9.63 17.77 2.76
N ARG A 54 9.02 18.91 2.42
CA ARG A 54 7.66 19.25 2.86
C ARG A 54 6.63 18.21 2.42
N ILE A 55 6.69 17.74 1.17
CA ILE A 55 5.74 16.72 0.70
C ILE A 55 5.97 15.37 1.38
N THR A 56 7.23 14.97 1.61
CA THR A 56 7.57 13.74 2.34
C THR A 56 7.02 13.76 3.76
N VAL A 57 7.13 14.89 4.46
CA VAL A 57 6.58 15.08 5.81
C VAL A 57 5.05 15.03 5.80
N GLN A 58 4.39 15.60 4.80
CA GLN A 58 2.93 15.54 4.67
C GLN A 58 2.43 14.10 4.47
N VAL A 59 3.07 13.36 3.56
CA VAL A 59 2.79 11.93 3.33
C VAL A 59 2.97 11.13 4.63
N ALA A 60 4.09 11.33 5.33
CA ALA A 60 4.36 10.64 6.59
C ALA A 60 3.33 10.96 7.68
N ASN A 61 2.93 12.23 7.81
CA ASN A 61 1.92 12.65 8.77
C ASN A 61 0.55 12.04 8.46
N ARG A 62 0.14 12.00 7.18
CA ARG A 62 -1.13 11.39 6.76
C ARG A 62 -1.12 9.88 6.99
N ALA A 63 -0.04 9.20 6.63
CA ALA A 63 0.15 7.77 6.90
C ALA A 63 0.12 7.46 8.40
N LYS A 64 0.73 8.32 9.23
CA LYS A 64 0.74 8.17 10.68
C LYS A 64 -0.66 8.25 11.28
N ARG A 65 -1.50 9.22 10.86
CA ARG A 65 -2.90 9.35 11.34
C ARG A 65 -3.72 8.09 11.07
N ARG A 66 -3.59 7.53 9.86
CA ARG A 66 -4.31 6.32 9.46
C ARG A 66 -3.96 5.07 10.23
N ARG A 67 -2.70 4.93 10.64
CA ARG A 67 -2.31 3.84 11.52
C ARG A 67 -3.09 3.85 12.85
N TYR A 68 -3.56 5.01 13.31
CA TYR A 68 -4.38 5.12 14.51
C TYR A 68 -5.88 4.97 14.21
N GLU A 69 -6.37 5.46 13.07
CA GLU A 69 -7.78 5.32 12.65
C GLU A 69 -8.13 3.87 12.25
N ASP A 70 -7.22 3.17 11.56
CA ASP A 70 -7.42 1.77 11.15
C ASP A 70 -7.30 0.78 12.33
N PHE A 71 -6.83 1.22 13.51
CA PHE A 71 -6.72 0.37 14.70
C PHE A 71 -8.10 0.02 15.30
N ASP A 72 -9.11 0.85 15.03
CA ASP A 72 -10.51 0.62 15.46
C ASP A 72 -11.31 -0.20 14.42
N SER A 73 -10.73 -0.48 13.25
CA SER A 73 -11.32 -1.34 12.23
C SER A 73 -11.01 -2.81 12.51
N ILE A 74 -12.04 -3.65 12.58
CA ILE A 74 -11.90 -5.11 12.75
C ILE A 74 -11.24 -5.76 11.52
N GLU A 75 -11.24 -5.09 10.37
CA GLU A 75 -10.55 -5.54 9.16
C GLU A 75 -9.08 -5.09 9.17
N ASP A 76 -8.18 -6.06 9.02
CA ASP A 76 -6.75 -5.85 8.82
C ASP A 76 -6.54 -4.93 7.61
N PRO A 77 -5.86 -3.78 7.73
CA PRO A 77 -5.80 -2.81 6.64
C PRO A 77 -5.18 -3.45 5.40
N LEU A 78 -5.99 -3.60 4.35
CA LEU A 78 -5.62 -4.22 3.07
C LEU A 78 -4.41 -3.53 2.39
N MET A 79 -3.99 -2.36 2.87
CA MET A 79 -2.91 -1.57 2.31
C MET A 79 -2.06 -0.93 3.43
N LYS A 80 -0.74 -0.92 3.25
CA LYS A 80 0.16 -0.18 4.15
C LYS A 80 -0.22 1.31 4.17
N PRO A 81 -0.34 1.96 5.35
CA PRO A 81 -0.77 3.35 5.45
C PRO A 81 0.06 4.35 4.63
N ALA A 82 1.37 4.07 4.47
CA ALA A 82 2.25 4.89 3.64
C ALA A 82 1.91 4.83 2.15
N ILE A 83 1.62 3.63 1.63
CA ILE A 83 1.23 3.44 0.23
C ILE A 83 -0.11 4.12 -0.02
N ARG A 84 -1.07 3.95 0.90
CA ARG A 84 -2.39 4.59 0.82
C ARG A 84 -2.28 6.11 0.79
N ALA A 85 -1.45 6.69 1.65
CA ALA A 85 -1.22 8.13 1.68
C ALA A 85 -0.61 8.65 0.37
N ILE A 86 0.35 7.92 -0.22
CA ILE A 86 0.97 8.30 -1.50
C ILE A 86 -0.05 8.35 -2.63
N ILE A 87 -0.87 7.30 -2.78
CA ILE A 87 -1.85 7.19 -3.87
C ILE A 87 -2.91 8.29 -3.73
N GLU A 88 -3.58 8.37 -2.60
CA GLU A 88 -4.67 9.32 -2.41
C GLU A 88 -4.22 10.77 -2.49
N MET A 89 -3.07 11.12 -1.90
CA MET A 89 -2.54 12.48 -2.01
C MET A 89 -2.17 12.82 -3.46
N SER A 90 -1.74 11.83 -4.24
CA SER A 90 -1.42 12.01 -5.66
C SER A 90 -2.69 12.17 -6.50
N ASP A 91 -3.76 11.45 -6.16
CA ASP A 91 -5.06 11.55 -6.83
C ASP A 91 -5.75 12.88 -6.56
N GLU A 92 -5.63 13.41 -5.33
CA GLU A 92 -6.11 14.74 -4.95
C GLU A 92 -5.48 15.85 -5.80
N LEU A 93 -4.22 15.71 -6.25
CA LEU A 93 -3.59 16.66 -7.17
C LEU A 93 -4.26 16.70 -8.56
N THR A 94 -4.95 15.63 -8.94
CA THR A 94 -5.63 15.53 -10.24
C THR A 94 -7.12 15.82 -10.17
N GLN A 95 -7.67 16.08 -8.98
CA GLN A 95 -9.04 16.52 -8.86
C GLN A 95 -9.15 17.97 -9.36
N PRO A 96 -10.07 18.27 -10.31
CA PRO A 96 -10.32 19.65 -10.69
C PRO A 96 -10.81 20.41 -9.46
N GLU A 97 -10.21 21.57 -9.21
CA GLU A 97 -10.71 22.50 -8.20
C GLU A 97 -12.17 22.80 -8.56
N ILE A 98 -13.12 22.46 -7.67
CA ILE A 98 -14.52 22.88 -7.83
C ILE A 98 -14.50 24.39 -7.57
N ILE A 99 -14.33 25.16 -8.64
CA ILE A 99 -14.48 26.60 -8.59
C ILE A 99 -15.96 26.86 -8.30
N SER A 100 -16.27 27.19 -7.04
CA SER A 100 -17.52 27.85 -6.70
C SER A 100 -17.34 29.31 -7.09
N ASP A 101 -17.83 29.68 -8.27
CA ASP A 101 -17.93 31.09 -8.67
C ASP A 101 -18.65 31.88 -7.57
N ASN A 102 -18.04 32.97 -7.12
CA ASN A 102 -18.63 33.94 -6.19
C ASN A 102 -18.49 35.35 -6.75
#